data_AF-A0A2M8K7H4-F1
#
_entry.id   AF-A0A2M8K7H4-F1
#
_cell.length_a   1.000
_cell.length_b   1.000
_cell.length_c   1.000
_cell.angle_alpha   90.00
_cell.angle_beta   90.00
_cell.angle_gamma   90.00
#
_symmetry.space_group_name_H-M   'P 1'
#
loop_
_entity.id
_entity.type
_entity.pdbx_description
1 polymer ?
#
loop_
_entity_poly.entity_id
_entity_poly.type
_entity_poly.pdbx_seq_one_letter_code
_entity_poly.pdbx_strand_id
1 'polypeptide(L)'
;MSRELPPQQAFQTHCLAQMGVVSWLSIEKNESVTDSVSGTVFMPVQPWPIDMDAPSNSSFADSYRDQPSAGFRSAEPVPAPMPKLSPEEKEPLVHNLREQLNAGPEIIVEDLQPIEELAVDIVVEPDPTLNTQITRLNIHAYALSNKLLILSDVPQVFSQAEDIERLALKMGQALLKQPIDEWQGSAFSWPGQLRNPYFLNRTDWLFGALESYVGRLVKDFPDTPWLVLAGAQITQLVEDLPPESLLKQYPTAHIVSLSELYRIPELRKDAWQAMQSSFFR
;
A
#
# COMPACT_ATOMS: atom_id res chain seq x y z
N MET A 1 -20.32 -20.31 -5.36
CA MET A 1 -21.15 -20.00 -6.55
C MET A 1 -20.72 -18.63 -7.06
N SER A 2 -20.25 -18.51 -8.30
CA SER A 2 -19.71 -17.26 -8.83
C SER A 2 -20.77 -16.15 -8.79
N ARG A 3 -20.50 -15.10 -8.01
CA ARG A 3 -21.39 -13.93 -7.88
C ARG A 3 -21.22 -13.05 -9.12
N GLU A 4 -22.26 -12.94 -9.94
CA GLU A 4 -22.26 -12.05 -11.11
C GLU A 4 -22.61 -10.61 -10.73
N LEU A 5 -21.75 -9.66 -11.12
CA LEU A 5 -21.98 -8.24 -10.89
C LEU A 5 -22.88 -7.64 -12.00
N PRO A 6 -23.88 -6.80 -11.66
CA PRO A 6 -24.61 -5.98 -12.62
C PRO A 6 -23.67 -5.13 -13.48
N PRO A 7 -24.02 -4.82 -14.74
CA PRO A 7 -23.11 -4.17 -15.70
C PRO A 7 -22.57 -2.82 -15.23
N GLN A 8 -23.39 -2.00 -14.55
CA GLN A 8 -22.94 -0.72 -13.97
C GLN A 8 -21.92 -0.93 -12.85
N GLN A 9 -22.15 -1.92 -11.98
CA GLN A 9 -21.25 -2.24 -10.87
C GLN A 9 -19.97 -2.89 -11.39
N ALA A 10 -20.05 -3.73 -12.42
CA ALA A 10 -18.91 -4.30 -13.12
C ALA A 10 -18.03 -3.20 -13.75
N PHE A 11 -18.64 -2.23 -14.45
CA PHE A 11 -17.92 -1.10 -15.04
C PHE A 11 -17.23 -0.23 -13.98
N GLN A 12 -17.93 0.12 -12.90
CA GLN A 12 -17.35 0.89 -11.79
C GLN A 12 -16.17 0.12 -11.14
N THR A 13 -16.35 -1.17 -10.90
CA THR A 13 -15.30 -2.04 -10.34
C THR A 13 -14.08 -2.07 -11.25
N HIS A 14 -14.30 -2.19 -12.56
CA HIS A 14 -13.25 -2.18 -13.57
C HIS A 14 -12.49 -0.85 -13.62
N CYS A 15 -13.19 0.29 -13.61
CA CYS A 15 -12.53 1.60 -13.55
C CYS A 15 -11.70 1.78 -12.27
N LEU A 16 -12.23 1.35 -11.12
CA LEU A 16 -11.50 1.36 -9.85
C LEU A 16 -10.27 0.44 -9.89
N ALA A 17 -10.39 -0.75 -10.48
CA ALA A 17 -9.27 -1.68 -10.64
C ALA A 17 -8.19 -1.13 -11.57
N GLN A 18 -8.55 -0.48 -12.70
CA GLN A 18 -7.60 0.21 -13.58
C GLN A 18 -6.84 1.34 -12.88
N MET A 19 -7.46 1.97 -11.88
CA MET A 19 -6.81 2.98 -11.03
C MET A 19 -5.99 2.35 -9.88
N GLY A 20 -5.97 1.02 -9.74
CA GLY A 20 -5.29 0.30 -8.67
C GLY A 20 -6.01 0.34 -7.33
N VAL A 21 -7.31 0.66 -7.31
CA VAL A 21 -8.06 0.97 -6.07
C VAL A 21 -8.65 -0.27 -5.37
N VAL A 22 -8.90 -1.34 -6.11
CA VAL A 22 -9.58 -2.54 -5.58
C VAL A 22 -8.81 -3.80 -5.97
N SER A 23 -8.42 -4.60 -4.98
CA SER A 23 -7.91 -5.95 -5.17
C SER A 23 -8.81 -6.94 -4.43
N TRP A 24 -9.40 -7.88 -5.18
CA TRP A 24 -10.10 -9.00 -4.57
C TRP A 24 -9.04 -10.00 -4.11
N LEU A 25 -8.98 -10.26 -2.81
CA LEU A 25 -8.10 -11.30 -2.30
C LEU A 25 -8.63 -12.64 -2.83
N SER A 26 -7.83 -13.30 -3.68
CA SER A 26 -8.17 -14.61 -4.23
C SER A 26 -8.37 -15.60 -3.09
N ILE A 27 -9.55 -16.25 -3.08
CA ILE A 27 -9.86 -17.38 -2.21
C ILE A 27 -9.01 -18.56 -2.68
N GLU A 28 -7.80 -18.69 -2.16
CA GLU A 28 -7.03 -19.93 -2.22
C GLU A 28 -7.25 -20.69 -0.92
N LYS A 29 -8.33 -21.47 -0.88
CA LYS A 29 -8.41 -22.58 0.08
C LYS A 29 -9.11 -23.77 -0.55
N ASN A 30 -8.29 -24.75 -0.88
CA ASN A 30 -8.59 -26.17 -1.03
C ASN A 30 -9.88 -26.52 -1.81
N GLU A 31 -9.65 -26.92 -3.07
CA GLU A 31 -10.55 -27.77 -3.87
C GLU A 31 -11.96 -27.25 -4.24
N SER A 32 -12.32 -26.00 -3.97
CA SER A 32 -13.56 -25.43 -4.55
C SER A 32 -13.35 -24.04 -5.17
N VAL A 33 -13.16 -24.04 -6.49
CA VAL A 33 -12.90 -22.90 -7.39
C VAL A 33 -14.12 -21.96 -7.55
N THR A 34 -15.05 -21.88 -6.59
CA THR A 34 -16.41 -21.44 -6.93
C THR A 34 -16.84 -20.04 -6.50
N ASP A 35 -16.00 -19.20 -5.87
CA ASP A 35 -16.37 -17.82 -5.52
C ASP A 35 -15.50 -16.76 -6.22
N SER A 36 -15.26 -16.95 -7.52
CA SER A 36 -14.77 -15.86 -8.37
C SER A 36 -15.93 -14.88 -8.66
N VAL A 37 -15.79 -13.65 -8.20
CA VAL A 37 -16.71 -12.55 -8.56
C VAL A 37 -16.39 -12.14 -10.00
N SER A 38 -17.32 -12.33 -10.93
CA SER A 38 -17.14 -12.00 -12.34
C SER A 38 -18.23 -11.02 -12.81
N GLY A 39 -17.91 -10.14 -13.74
CA GLY A 39 -18.88 -9.18 -14.28
C GLY A 39 -18.49 -8.77 -15.70
N THR A 40 -19.46 -8.74 -16.61
CA THR A 40 -19.23 -8.33 -17.99
C THR A 40 -19.16 -6.80 -18.09
N VAL A 41 -18.02 -6.29 -18.55
CA VAL A 41 -17.80 -4.85 -18.75
C VAL A 41 -18.00 -4.52 -20.23
N PHE A 42 -19.00 -3.70 -20.53
CA PHE A 42 -19.19 -3.18 -21.89
C PHE A 42 -18.42 -1.87 -22.03
N MET A 43 -17.33 -1.87 -22.81
CA MET A 43 -16.61 -0.65 -23.16
C MET A 43 -17.08 -0.13 -24.51
N PRO A 44 -17.30 1.18 -24.67
CA PRO A 44 -17.50 1.75 -26.00
C PRO A 44 -16.24 1.51 -26.84
N VAL A 45 -16.42 1.30 -28.14
CA VAL A 45 -15.31 1.17 -29.09
C VAL A 45 -14.45 2.43 -28.97
N GLN A 46 -13.19 2.27 -28.55
CA GLN A 46 -12.29 3.41 -28.40
C GLN A 46 -12.15 4.11 -29.76
N PRO A 47 -12.45 5.42 -29.85
CA PRO A 47 -12.37 6.14 -31.12
C PRO A 47 -10.92 6.36 -31.58
N TRP A 48 -9.95 6.15 -30.69
CA TRP A 48 -8.52 6.30 -30.94
C TRP A 48 -7.86 4.92 -30.91
N PRO A 49 -7.14 4.51 -31.98
CA PRO A 49 -6.37 3.29 -31.94
C PRO A 49 -5.22 3.48 -30.94
N ILE A 50 -5.27 2.74 -29.85
CA ILE A 50 -4.09 2.52 -28.99
C ILE A 50 -3.37 1.34 -29.63
N ASP A 51 -2.14 1.55 -30.11
CA ASP A 51 -1.28 0.45 -30.58
C ASP A 51 -1.08 -0.52 -29.40
N MET A 52 -1.71 -1.69 -29.49
CA MET A 52 -1.65 -2.76 -28.49
C MET A 52 -0.32 -3.54 -28.52
N ASP A 53 0.66 -3.08 -29.31
CA ASP A 53 2.01 -3.65 -29.38
C ASP A 53 2.97 -3.05 -28.33
N ALA A 54 2.44 -2.61 -27.19
CA ALA A 54 3.25 -2.42 -25.99
C ALA A 54 3.28 -3.76 -25.23
N PRO A 55 4.37 -4.54 -25.29
CA PRO A 55 4.46 -5.76 -24.50
C PRO A 55 4.33 -5.39 -23.03
N SER A 56 3.33 -5.96 -22.37
CA SER A 56 3.14 -5.97 -20.93
C SER A 56 4.23 -6.80 -20.25
N ASN A 57 5.48 -6.36 -20.37
CA ASN A 57 6.62 -6.81 -19.59
C ASN A 57 7.23 -5.59 -18.93
N SER A 58 6.89 -5.40 -17.66
CA SER A 58 7.65 -4.55 -16.76
C SER A 58 9.05 -5.14 -16.58
N SER A 59 9.99 -4.73 -17.42
CA SER A 59 11.42 -4.77 -17.11
C SER A 59 12.01 -3.41 -17.50
N PHE A 60 12.23 -2.56 -16.51
CA PHE A 60 13.16 -1.44 -16.61
C PHE A 60 14.57 -2.03 -16.79
N ALA A 61 15.01 -2.21 -18.03
CA ALA A 61 16.42 -2.40 -18.37
C ALA A 61 16.64 -2.11 -19.86
N ASP A 62 17.48 -1.10 -20.11
CA ASP A 62 18.30 -0.87 -21.29
C ASP A 62 17.71 -1.09 -22.68
N SER A 63 17.38 0.01 -23.35
CA SER A 63 17.78 0.25 -24.75
C SER A 63 17.24 1.57 -25.29
N TYR A 64 17.90 2.69 -24.94
CA TYR A 64 17.83 3.86 -25.80
C TYR A 64 18.82 3.67 -26.95
N ARG A 65 18.30 3.27 -28.11
CA ARG A 65 19.01 3.38 -29.38
C ARG A 65 18.13 4.10 -30.40
N ASP A 66 18.47 5.37 -30.57
CA ASP A 66 18.40 6.20 -31.77
C ASP A 66 17.14 6.14 -32.65
N GLN A 67 16.32 7.19 -32.55
CA GLN A 67 15.77 7.85 -33.73
C GLN A 67 15.68 9.38 -33.54
N PRO A 68 15.86 10.18 -34.62
CA PRO A 68 16.33 11.55 -34.52
C PRO A 68 15.17 12.55 -34.43
N SER A 69 15.05 13.27 -33.30
CA SER A 69 14.24 14.49 -33.28
C SER A 69 15.08 15.69 -33.69
N ALA A 70 14.67 16.34 -34.78
CA ALA A 70 15.20 17.62 -35.23
C ALA A 70 15.04 18.70 -34.14
N GLY A 71 16.16 19.26 -33.68
CA GLY A 71 16.22 20.33 -32.69
C GLY A 71 17.65 20.84 -32.51
N PHE A 72 17.79 22.13 -32.23
CA PHE A 72 18.99 22.97 -32.35
C PHE A 72 20.29 22.39 -31.72
N ARG A 73 21.33 22.26 -32.56
CA ARG A 73 22.76 22.18 -32.17
C ARG A 73 23.26 23.59 -31.77
N SER A 74 24.25 23.89 -30.92
CA SER A 74 25.36 23.16 -30.26
C SER A 74 25.81 24.00 -29.05
N ALA A 75 26.34 23.36 -28.01
CA ALA A 75 27.60 23.78 -27.37
C ALA A 75 28.19 22.56 -26.63
N GLU A 76 29.29 22.05 -27.18
CA GLU A 76 30.06 20.92 -26.68
C GLU A 76 30.93 21.38 -25.49
N PRO A 77 30.88 20.75 -24.30
CA PRO A 77 31.79 21.07 -23.22
C PRO A 77 33.16 20.42 -23.48
N VAL A 78 34.16 21.30 -23.62
CA VAL A 78 35.60 21.01 -23.67
C VAL A 78 36.02 20.10 -22.49
N PRO A 79 36.74 18.98 -22.72
CA PRO A 79 37.34 18.20 -21.64
C PRO A 79 38.52 18.96 -21.02
N ALA A 80 38.50 19.13 -19.70
CA ALA A 80 39.61 19.68 -18.94
C ALA A 80 40.88 18.79 -19.07
N PRO A 81 42.09 19.38 -19.11
CA PRO A 81 43.33 18.65 -19.37
C PRO A 81 43.79 17.85 -18.15
N MET A 82 44.13 16.58 -18.37
CA MET A 82 44.85 15.73 -17.42
C MET A 82 46.27 16.28 -17.18
N PRO A 83 46.76 16.36 -15.93
CA PRO A 83 48.13 16.77 -15.66
C PRO A 83 49.11 15.70 -16.16
N LYS A 84 50.06 16.16 -16.98
CA LYS A 84 51.24 15.41 -17.45
C LYS A 84 52.11 15.02 -16.25
N LEU A 85 52.39 13.73 -16.10
CA LEU A 85 53.56 13.26 -15.35
C LEU A 85 54.64 12.83 -16.35
N SER A 86 55.84 13.36 -16.13
CA SER A 86 57.02 13.27 -16.98
C SER A 86 57.62 11.85 -17.06
N PRO A 87 58.33 11.50 -18.15
CA PRO A 87 58.95 10.20 -18.34
C PRO A 87 60.47 10.26 -18.06
N GLU A 88 60.87 9.95 -16.84
CA GLU A 88 62.27 9.82 -16.39
C GLU A 88 62.15 8.94 -15.12
N GLU A 89 62.76 7.77 -14.95
CA GLU A 89 64.02 7.20 -15.43
C GLU A 89 63.92 5.66 -15.45
N LYS A 90 64.76 5.05 -16.29
CA LYS A 90 65.04 3.61 -16.33
C LYS A 90 65.77 3.16 -15.06
N GLU A 91 65.41 1.96 -14.61
CA GLU A 91 66.05 0.97 -13.72
C GLU A 91 67.58 1.10 -13.47
N PRO A 92 68.20 0.51 -12.39
CA PRO A 92 67.70 -0.54 -11.49
C PRO A 92 68.06 -0.35 -9.98
N LEU A 93 67.13 -0.62 -9.05
CA LEU A 93 67.45 -0.71 -7.61
C LEU A 93 66.84 -1.97 -6.98
N VAL A 94 67.46 -3.11 -7.26
CA VAL A 94 67.19 -4.41 -6.60
C VAL A 94 67.62 -4.40 -5.12
N HIS A 95 68.24 -3.31 -4.64
CA HIS A 95 68.60 -3.14 -3.23
C HIS A 95 67.45 -2.73 -2.31
N ASN A 96 66.39 -2.09 -2.82
CA ASN A 96 65.28 -1.63 -1.98
C ASN A 96 64.22 -2.73 -1.69
N LEU A 97 64.25 -3.86 -2.40
CA LEU A 97 63.31 -4.96 -2.17
C LEU A 97 63.63 -5.77 -0.91
N ARG A 98 64.90 -5.82 -0.49
CA ARG A 98 65.30 -6.53 0.74
C ARG A 98 65.00 -5.73 2.02
N GLU A 99 65.07 -4.40 1.96
CA GLU A 99 64.62 -3.55 3.08
C GLU A 99 63.09 -3.56 3.21
N GLN A 100 62.35 -3.57 2.09
CA GLN A 100 60.89 -3.65 2.11
C GLN A 100 60.33 -5.01 2.58
N LEU A 101 61.06 -6.12 2.37
CA LEU A 101 60.65 -7.44 2.87
C LEU A 101 61.01 -7.69 4.35
N ASN A 102 61.99 -6.97 4.89
CA ASN A 102 62.38 -7.04 6.31
C ASN A 102 61.64 -6.03 7.21
N ALA A 103 60.91 -5.09 6.61
CA ALA A 103 59.94 -4.29 7.34
C ALA A 103 58.76 -5.21 7.70
N GLY A 104 58.77 -5.75 8.92
CA GLY A 104 57.59 -6.37 9.52
C GLY A 104 56.40 -5.39 9.50
N PRO A 105 55.17 -5.86 9.74
CA PRO A 105 54.00 -5.01 9.70
C PRO A 105 54.04 -4.08 10.92
N GLU A 106 54.73 -2.95 10.80
CA GLU A 106 54.47 -1.79 11.64
C GLU A 106 53.05 -1.34 11.27
N ILE A 107 52.09 -1.80 12.07
CA ILE A 107 50.77 -1.22 12.11
C ILE A 107 50.98 0.21 12.61
N ILE A 108 51.14 1.12 11.66
CA ILE A 108 51.03 2.55 11.91
C ILE A 108 49.56 2.74 12.26
N VAL A 109 49.28 2.82 13.56
CA VAL A 109 48.00 3.33 14.05
C VAL A 109 48.06 4.82 13.78
N GLU A 110 47.76 5.22 12.54
CA GLU A 110 47.40 6.59 12.25
C GLU A 110 46.23 6.92 13.17
N ASP A 111 46.46 7.93 14.02
CA ASP A 111 45.49 8.48 14.95
C ASP A 111 44.12 8.54 14.28
N LEU A 112 43.26 7.59 14.61
CA LEU A 112 41.86 7.64 14.26
C LEU A 112 41.33 8.86 15.00
N GLN A 113 41.20 9.98 14.28
CA GLN A 113 40.47 11.12 14.76
C GLN A 113 39.13 10.60 15.28
N PRO A 114 38.72 10.95 16.51
CA PRO A 114 37.38 10.61 16.98
C PRO A 114 36.40 11.08 15.92
N ILE A 115 35.59 10.17 15.38
CA ILE A 115 34.51 10.54 14.47
C ILE A 115 33.54 11.33 15.33
N GLU A 116 33.62 12.66 15.27
CA GLU A 116 32.57 13.52 15.80
C GLU A 116 31.31 13.17 15.00
N GLU A 117 30.39 12.45 15.64
CA GLU A 117 29.05 12.23 15.12
C GLU A 117 28.43 13.61 14.93
N LEU A 118 28.54 14.15 13.71
CA LEU A 118 27.66 15.20 13.23
C LEU A 118 26.27 14.62 13.27
N ALA A 119 25.59 14.82 14.40
CA ALA A 119 24.14 14.76 14.47
C ALA A 119 23.65 15.83 13.49
N VAL A 120 23.54 15.43 12.22
CA VAL A 120 22.78 16.17 11.23
C VAL A 120 21.39 16.16 11.80
N ASP A 121 21.03 17.27 12.43
CA ASP A 121 19.67 17.58 12.80
C ASP A 121 18.91 17.56 11.48
N ILE A 122 18.31 16.40 11.16
CA ILE A 122 17.40 16.30 10.05
C ILE A 122 16.24 17.17 10.51
N VAL A 123 16.27 18.43 10.09
CA VAL A 123 15.11 19.29 10.11
C VAL A 123 14.15 18.65 9.12
N VAL A 124 13.43 17.65 9.61
CA VAL A 124 12.14 17.28 9.05
C VAL A 124 11.36 18.56 9.19
N GLU A 125 11.21 19.28 8.08
CA GLU A 125 10.32 20.43 8.03
C GLU A 125 9.02 19.96 8.70
N PRO A 126 8.58 20.62 9.78
CA PRO A 126 7.33 20.25 10.39
C PRO A 126 6.28 20.43 9.31
N ASP A 127 5.74 19.30 8.83
CA ASP A 127 4.61 19.27 7.90
C ASP A 127 3.64 20.34 8.39
N PRO A 128 3.32 21.36 7.55
CA PRO A 128 2.61 22.52 8.02
C PRO A 128 1.24 22.06 8.54
N THR A 129 1.13 22.06 9.87
CA THR A 129 -0.10 22.16 10.66
C THR A 129 -1.29 21.37 10.11
N LEU A 130 -1.50 20.16 10.63
CA LEU A 130 -2.81 19.50 10.79
C LEU A 130 -3.83 19.79 9.67
N ASN A 131 -3.73 19.07 8.56
CA ASN A 131 -4.93 18.69 7.84
C ASN A 131 -4.91 17.18 7.67
N THR A 132 -5.92 16.57 8.29
CA THR A 132 -6.24 15.15 8.40
C THR A 132 -6.60 14.52 7.05
N GLN A 133 -5.82 14.77 6.01
CA GLN A 133 -6.03 14.13 4.72
C GLN A 133 -5.26 12.83 4.71
N ILE A 134 -5.94 11.75 5.09
CA ILE A 134 -5.47 10.39 4.85
C ILE A 134 -5.17 10.28 3.36
N THR A 135 -3.90 10.37 2.99
CA THR A 135 -3.49 10.41 1.57
C THR A 135 -3.35 9.01 1.00
N ARG A 136 -2.95 8.03 1.80
CA ARG A 136 -2.83 6.62 1.43
C ARG A 136 -3.57 5.78 2.44
N LEU A 137 -4.31 4.79 1.95
CA LEU A 137 -5.17 3.96 2.77
C LEU A 137 -5.10 2.52 2.28
N ASN A 138 -4.89 1.58 3.18
CA ASN A 138 -4.96 0.15 2.87
C ASN A 138 -5.87 -0.49 3.91
N ILE A 139 -7.05 -0.92 3.46
CA ILE A 139 -8.07 -1.52 4.30
C ILE A 139 -8.32 -2.94 3.85
N HIS A 140 -8.37 -3.85 4.80
CA HIS A 140 -8.90 -5.19 4.61
C HIS A 140 -10.31 -5.24 5.19
N ALA A 141 -11.27 -5.60 4.33
CA ALA A 141 -12.66 -5.76 4.71
C ALA A 141 -13.02 -7.25 4.79
N TYR A 142 -13.67 -7.62 5.89
CA TYR A 142 -14.18 -8.96 6.13
C TYR A 142 -15.70 -8.89 6.37
N ALA A 143 -16.47 -9.39 5.40
CA ALA A 143 -17.91 -9.53 5.49
C ALA A 143 -18.24 -10.95 5.98
N LEU A 144 -18.86 -11.07 7.15
CA LEU A 144 -19.05 -12.33 7.87
C LEU A 144 -20.55 -12.63 8.07
N SER A 145 -20.99 -13.79 7.60
CA SER A 145 -22.35 -14.34 7.76
C SER A 145 -23.49 -13.36 7.40
N ASN A 146 -23.24 -12.45 6.45
CA ASN A 146 -24.16 -11.40 6.03
C ASN A 146 -24.75 -10.55 7.18
N LYS A 147 -24.01 -10.41 8.29
CA LYS A 147 -24.43 -9.69 9.49
C LYS A 147 -23.36 -8.77 10.07
N LEU A 148 -22.09 -9.12 9.91
CA LEU A 148 -20.96 -8.39 10.49
C LEU A 148 -20.00 -7.96 9.39
N LEU A 149 -19.58 -6.69 9.43
CA LEU A 149 -18.55 -6.14 8.56
C LEU A 149 -17.40 -5.62 9.44
N ILE A 150 -16.20 -6.12 9.20
CA ILE A 150 -14.98 -5.65 9.87
C ILE A 150 -14.12 -4.95 8.82
N LEU A 151 -13.82 -3.67 9.04
CA LEU A 151 -12.89 -2.88 8.24
C LEU A 151 -11.63 -2.64 9.04
N SER A 152 -10.48 -3.15 8.59
CA SER A 152 -9.21 -3.02 9.28
C SER A 152 -8.17 -2.29 8.46
N ASP A 153 -7.51 -1.31 9.08
CA ASP A 153 -6.28 -0.73 8.56
C ASP A 153 -5.17 -1.79 8.56
N VAL A 154 -4.41 -1.87 7.46
CA VAL A 154 -3.26 -2.78 7.34
C VAL A 154 -2.06 -2.03 6.76
N PRO A 155 -0.88 -2.12 7.41
CA PRO A 155 0.35 -1.53 6.87
C PRO A 155 0.69 -2.13 5.50
N GLN A 156 1.17 -1.30 4.58
CA GLN A 156 1.48 -1.72 3.20
C GLN A 156 2.50 -2.88 3.11
N VAL A 157 3.40 -3.00 4.08
CA VAL A 157 4.47 -4.02 4.12
C VAL A 157 4.07 -5.22 4.98
N PHE A 158 2.80 -5.34 5.36
CA PHE A 158 2.36 -6.43 6.22
C PHE A 158 2.24 -7.75 5.44
N SER A 159 3.03 -8.76 5.83
CA SER A 159 3.14 -10.04 5.11
C SER A 159 2.18 -11.13 5.60
N GLN A 160 1.61 -11.03 6.80
CA GLN A 160 0.86 -12.10 7.47
C GLN A 160 -0.66 -12.00 7.25
N ALA A 161 -1.10 -11.76 6.00
CA ALA A 161 -2.51 -11.52 5.69
C ALA A 161 -3.45 -12.67 6.14
N GLU A 162 -3.02 -13.92 5.98
CA GLU A 162 -3.79 -15.10 6.41
C GLU A 162 -4.04 -15.14 7.91
N ASP A 163 -3.09 -14.67 8.71
CA ASP A 163 -3.22 -14.70 10.17
C ASP A 163 -4.19 -13.63 10.67
N ILE A 164 -4.21 -12.47 10.00
CA ILE A 164 -5.24 -11.44 10.23
C ILE A 164 -6.61 -11.99 9.87
N GLU A 165 -6.75 -12.69 8.74
CA GLU A 165 -8.01 -13.30 8.34
C GLU A 165 -8.49 -14.32 9.38
N ARG A 166 -7.60 -15.22 9.83
CA ARG A 166 -7.93 -16.18 10.91
C ARG A 166 -8.35 -15.47 12.20
N LEU A 167 -7.71 -14.35 12.53
CA LEU A 167 -8.08 -13.53 13.68
C LEU A 167 -9.48 -12.91 13.50
N ALA A 168 -9.75 -12.33 12.33
CA ALA A 168 -11.04 -11.74 11.99
C ALA A 168 -12.17 -12.79 12.07
N LEU A 169 -11.95 -13.99 11.55
CA LEU A 169 -12.91 -15.09 11.62
C LEU A 169 -13.17 -15.54 13.07
N LYS A 170 -12.12 -15.71 13.88
CA LYS A 170 -12.27 -16.05 15.30
C LYS A 170 -13.02 -14.97 16.08
N MET A 171 -12.74 -13.69 15.79
CA MET A 171 -13.45 -12.57 16.39
C MET A 171 -14.92 -12.55 15.97
N GLY A 172 -15.21 -12.74 14.68
CA GLY A 172 -16.57 -12.82 14.18
C GLY A 172 -17.36 -13.98 14.78
N GLN A 173 -16.75 -15.16 14.92
CA GLN A 173 -17.37 -16.31 15.60
C GLN A 173 -17.69 -15.98 17.06
N ALA A 174 -16.78 -15.31 17.76
CA ALA A 174 -17.00 -14.90 19.14
C ALA A 174 -18.13 -13.87 19.27
N LEU A 175 -18.20 -12.88 18.36
CA LEU A 175 -19.22 -11.84 18.36
C LEU A 175 -20.61 -12.38 18.01
N LEU A 176 -20.71 -13.13 16.92
CA LEU A 176 -21.98 -13.68 16.44
C LEU A 176 -22.43 -14.92 17.24
N LYS A 177 -21.54 -15.49 18.07
CA LYS A 177 -21.78 -16.71 18.88
C LYS A 177 -22.24 -17.91 18.05
N GLN A 178 -21.86 -17.95 16.78
CA GLN A 178 -22.20 -18.99 15.82
C GLN A 178 -20.97 -19.32 14.96
N PRO A 179 -20.86 -20.54 14.42
CA PRO A 179 -19.86 -20.82 13.39
C PRO A 179 -20.11 -19.94 12.16
N ILE A 180 -19.02 -19.52 11.50
CA ILE A 180 -19.08 -18.73 10.26
C ILE A 180 -18.83 -19.67 9.10
N ASP A 181 -19.89 -20.04 8.40
CA ASP A 181 -19.82 -20.88 7.19
C ASP A 181 -19.62 -20.03 5.93
N GLU A 182 -20.23 -18.84 5.89
CA GLU A 182 -20.16 -17.89 4.78
C GLU A 182 -19.40 -16.63 5.17
N TRP A 183 -18.33 -16.32 4.44
CA TRP A 183 -17.57 -15.09 4.61
C TRP A 183 -16.91 -14.65 3.30
N GLN A 184 -16.65 -13.34 3.20
CA GLN A 184 -15.94 -12.74 2.07
C GLN A 184 -14.86 -11.79 2.58
N GLY A 185 -13.61 -12.01 2.15
CA GLY A 185 -12.49 -11.09 2.35
C GLY A 185 -12.24 -10.24 1.11
N SER A 186 -11.90 -8.97 1.28
CA SER A 186 -11.48 -8.10 0.19
C SER A 186 -10.54 -7.01 0.67
N ALA A 187 -9.77 -6.42 -0.23
CA ALA A 187 -8.84 -5.34 0.08
C ALA A 187 -9.18 -4.08 -0.73
N PHE A 188 -9.21 -2.95 -0.03
CA PHE A 188 -9.31 -1.62 -0.60
C PHE A 188 -7.97 -0.92 -0.41
N SER A 189 -7.34 -0.52 -1.51
CA SER A 189 -6.08 0.20 -1.49
C SER A 189 -6.28 1.54 -2.17
N TRP A 190 -5.91 2.64 -1.52
CA TRP A 190 -5.95 3.96 -2.11
C TRP A 190 -4.51 4.42 -2.36
N PRO A 191 -4.12 4.63 -3.63
CA PRO A 191 -2.71 4.77 -4.02
C PRO A 191 -2.06 6.08 -3.58
N GLY A 192 -2.83 7.08 -3.15
CA GLY A 192 -2.27 8.38 -2.78
C GLY A 192 -3.18 9.56 -3.09
N GLN A 193 -2.69 10.74 -2.74
CA GLN A 193 -3.21 12.00 -3.25
C GLN A 193 -3.13 12.01 -4.79
N LEU A 194 -4.15 12.60 -5.42
CA LEU A 194 -4.20 12.72 -6.87
C LEU A 194 -3.02 13.57 -7.37
N ARG A 195 -2.30 13.09 -8.40
CA ARG A 195 -1.13 13.80 -8.97
C ARG A 195 -1.48 15.13 -9.61
N ASN A 196 -2.77 15.39 -9.87
CA ASN A 196 -3.22 16.60 -10.53
C ASN A 196 -3.37 17.74 -9.49
N PRO A 197 -2.68 18.88 -9.67
CA PRO A 197 -2.66 19.99 -8.71
C PRO A 197 -4.05 20.57 -8.40
N TYR A 198 -4.99 20.49 -9.34
CA TYR A 198 -6.36 20.99 -9.15
C TYR A 198 -7.22 20.10 -8.25
N PHE A 199 -6.77 18.88 -7.96
CA PHE A 199 -7.49 17.90 -7.14
C PHE A 199 -6.77 17.53 -5.85
N LEU A 200 -5.67 18.23 -5.50
CA LEU A 200 -4.89 17.94 -4.30
C LEU A 200 -5.74 18.01 -3.02
N ASN A 201 -6.67 18.96 -2.96
CA ASN A 201 -7.48 19.19 -1.75
C ASN A 201 -8.82 18.45 -1.77
N ARG A 202 -9.14 17.69 -2.84
CA ARG A 202 -10.44 17.01 -2.96
C ARG A 202 -10.35 15.57 -2.47
N THR A 203 -11.03 15.28 -1.36
CA THR A 203 -11.17 13.95 -0.77
C THR A 203 -12.50 13.28 -1.11
N ASP A 204 -13.42 13.97 -1.78
CA ASP A 204 -14.74 13.46 -2.18
C ASP A 204 -14.66 12.12 -2.93
N TRP A 205 -13.57 11.92 -3.68
CA TRP A 205 -13.36 10.70 -4.47
C TRP A 205 -13.00 9.51 -3.60
N LEU A 206 -12.19 9.72 -2.56
CA LEU A 206 -11.85 8.68 -1.59
C LEU A 206 -13.11 8.27 -0.82
N PHE A 207 -13.89 9.25 -0.36
CA PHE A 207 -15.14 9.01 0.34
C PHE A 207 -16.15 8.25 -0.53
N GLY A 208 -16.40 8.72 -1.75
CA GLY A 208 -17.31 8.04 -2.68
C GLY A 208 -16.82 6.65 -3.08
N ALA A 209 -15.50 6.45 -3.22
CA ALA A 209 -14.93 5.14 -3.51
C ALA A 209 -15.11 4.17 -2.33
N LEU A 210 -14.87 4.63 -1.10
CA LEU A 210 -15.07 3.82 0.11
C LEU A 210 -16.54 3.46 0.29
N GLU A 211 -17.45 4.43 0.19
CA GLU A 211 -18.90 4.19 0.31
C GLU A 211 -19.39 3.22 -0.77
N SER A 212 -18.95 3.40 -2.01
CA SER A 212 -19.29 2.47 -3.11
C SER A 212 -18.68 1.08 -2.90
N TYR A 213 -17.50 1.00 -2.30
CA TYR A 213 -16.86 -0.28 -1.98
C TYR A 213 -17.62 -1.01 -0.87
N VAL A 214 -17.89 -0.35 0.26
CA VAL A 214 -18.65 -0.97 1.36
C VAL A 214 -20.08 -1.29 0.94
N GLY A 215 -20.73 -0.41 0.17
CA GLY A 215 -22.07 -0.65 -0.35
C GLY A 215 -22.15 -1.91 -1.22
N ARG A 216 -21.10 -2.26 -1.97
CA ARG A 216 -21.03 -3.52 -2.74
C ARG A 216 -20.88 -4.74 -1.83
N LEU A 217 -20.13 -4.63 -0.75
CA LEU A 217 -19.93 -5.72 0.22
C LEU A 217 -21.22 -6.04 0.97
N VAL A 218 -21.95 -5.01 1.39
CA VAL A 218 -23.15 -5.13 2.24
C VAL A 218 -24.43 -5.32 1.42
N LYS A 219 -24.39 -5.19 0.08
CA LYS A 219 -25.58 -5.22 -0.80
C LYS A 219 -26.53 -6.40 -0.56
N ASP A 220 -25.98 -7.58 -0.26
CA ASP A 220 -26.76 -8.82 -0.11
C ASP A 220 -27.11 -9.11 1.35
N PHE A 221 -26.82 -8.18 2.28
CA PHE A 221 -27.15 -8.34 3.68
C PHE A 221 -28.65 -8.09 3.88
N PRO A 222 -29.36 -8.98 4.59
CA PRO A 222 -30.79 -8.81 4.82
C PRO A 222 -31.11 -7.66 5.78
N ASP A 223 -30.21 -7.39 6.72
CA ASP A 223 -30.35 -6.41 7.79
C ASP A 223 -29.17 -5.43 7.82
N THR A 224 -29.28 -4.35 8.60
CA THR A 224 -28.17 -3.41 8.82
C THR A 224 -27.00 -4.14 9.49
N PRO A 225 -25.80 -4.15 8.87
CA PRO A 225 -24.65 -4.85 9.43
C PRO A 225 -24.18 -4.23 10.73
N TRP A 226 -23.59 -5.05 11.59
CA TRP A 226 -22.69 -4.57 12.64
C TRP A 226 -21.37 -4.17 12.01
N LEU A 227 -20.92 -2.95 12.28
CA LEU A 227 -19.70 -2.39 11.72
C LEU A 227 -18.60 -2.36 12.80
N VAL A 228 -17.47 -2.99 12.52
CA VAL A 228 -16.28 -2.89 13.36
C VAL A 228 -15.22 -2.11 12.59
N LEU A 229 -14.87 -0.93 13.10
CA LEU A 229 -13.80 -0.09 12.57
C LEU A 229 -12.52 -0.38 13.36
N ALA A 230 -11.58 -1.06 12.71
CA ALA A 230 -10.33 -1.50 13.29
C ALA A 230 -9.16 -0.66 12.75
N GLY A 231 -8.78 0.37 13.51
CA GLY A 231 -7.67 1.25 13.15
C GLY A 231 -8.06 2.73 13.11
N ALA A 232 -7.06 3.58 13.28
CA ALA A 232 -7.26 5.01 13.42
C ALA A 232 -7.61 5.69 12.08
N GLN A 233 -7.05 5.23 10.95
CA GLN A 233 -7.27 5.87 9.65
C GLN A 233 -8.71 5.63 9.19
N ILE A 234 -9.17 4.38 9.20
CA ILE A 234 -10.56 4.09 8.83
C ILE A 234 -11.57 4.74 9.79
N THR A 235 -11.26 4.80 11.09
CA THR A 235 -12.15 5.46 12.07
C THR A 235 -12.29 6.95 11.75
N GLN A 236 -11.16 7.64 11.56
CA GLN A 236 -11.15 9.05 11.21
C GLN A 236 -11.86 9.32 9.88
N LEU A 237 -11.63 8.46 8.87
CA LEU A 237 -12.27 8.60 7.57
C LEU A 237 -13.80 8.49 7.69
N VAL A 238 -14.31 7.52 8.45
CA VAL A 238 -15.75 7.35 8.66
C VAL A 238 -16.34 8.51 9.48
N GLU A 239 -15.60 9.04 10.45
CA GLU A 239 -16.00 10.23 11.21
C GLU A 239 -16.09 11.48 10.34
N ASP A 240 -15.19 11.63 9.36
CA ASP A 240 -15.16 12.76 8.42
C ASP A 240 -16.24 12.67 7.32
N LEU A 241 -16.92 11.53 7.16
CA LEU A 241 -18.00 11.37 6.17
C LEU A 241 -19.20 12.29 6.46
N PRO A 242 -20.00 12.64 5.43
CA PRO A 242 -21.27 13.33 5.65
C PRO A 242 -22.18 12.55 6.61
N PRO A 243 -23.00 13.23 7.45
CA PRO A 243 -23.90 12.59 8.42
C PRO A 243 -24.97 11.71 7.75
N GLU A 244 -25.28 11.97 6.48
CA GLU A 244 -26.23 11.17 5.70
C GLU A 244 -25.64 9.85 5.18
N SER A 245 -24.33 9.60 5.38
CA SER A 245 -23.70 8.37 4.88
C SER A 245 -24.30 7.13 5.53
N LEU A 246 -24.42 6.05 4.75
CA LEU A 246 -24.91 4.75 5.22
C LEU A 246 -24.00 4.18 6.31
N LEU A 247 -22.69 4.45 6.23
CA LEU A 247 -21.70 3.95 7.18
C LEU A 247 -21.92 4.52 8.58
N LYS A 248 -22.38 5.78 8.69
CA LYS A 248 -22.71 6.40 9.98
C LYS A 248 -24.00 5.89 10.62
N GLN A 249 -24.86 5.22 9.84
CA GLN A 249 -26.12 4.67 10.32
C GLN A 249 -25.94 3.28 10.95
N TYR A 250 -24.83 2.60 10.64
CA TYR A 250 -24.58 1.25 11.16
C TYR A 250 -24.18 1.29 12.63
N PRO A 251 -24.66 0.33 13.46
CA PRO A 251 -24.12 0.17 14.80
C PRO A 251 -22.62 -0.12 14.69
N THR A 252 -21.82 0.73 15.31
CA THR A 252 -20.37 0.77 15.09
C THR A 252 -19.60 0.55 16.37
N ALA A 253 -18.56 -0.28 16.32
CA ALA A 253 -17.56 -0.43 17.38
C ALA A 253 -16.19 0.00 16.87
N HIS A 254 -15.47 0.75 17.68
CA HIS A 254 -14.11 1.22 17.36
C HIS A 254 -13.09 0.39 18.13
N ILE A 255 -12.11 -0.17 17.41
CA ILE A 255 -11.02 -0.95 17.98
C ILE A 255 -9.68 -0.57 17.32
N VAL A 256 -8.58 -0.97 17.95
CA VAL A 256 -7.25 -0.96 17.32
C VAL A 256 -7.21 -1.87 16.09
N SER A 257 -6.30 -1.61 15.16
CA SER A 257 -6.22 -2.36 13.90
C SER A 257 -6.03 -3.87 14.14
N LEU A 258 -6.53 -4.72 13.24
CA LEU A 258 -6.34 -6.16 13.38
C LEU A 258 -4.86 -6.57 13.27
N SER A 259 -4.09 -5.84 12.46
CA SER A 259 -2.64 -6.06 12.35
C SER A 259 -1.91 -5.78 13.67
N GLU A 260 -2.35 -4.78 14.42
CA GLU A 260 -1.85 -4.44 15.75
C GLU A 260 -2.33 -5.44 16.81
N LEU A 261 -3.61 -5.85 16.78
CA LEU A 261 -4.17 -6.90 17.66
C LEU A 261 -3.50 -8.26 17.46
N TYR A 262 -3.04 -8.53 16.24
CA TYR A 262 -2.28 -9.73 15.95
C TYR A 262 -0.89 -9.67 16.61
N ARG A 263 -0.19 -8.53 16.50
CA ARG A 263 1.14 -8.32 17.08
C ARG A 263 1.14 -8.18 18.61
N ILE A 264 0.11 -7.56 19.18
CA ILE A 264 -0.01 -7.26 20.61
C ILE A 264 -1.29 -7.91 21.14
N PRO A 265 -1.23 -9.18 21.60
CA PRO A 265 -2.41 -9.89 22.08
C PRO A 265 -3.07 -9.29 23.33
N GLU A 266 -2.35 -8.47 24.10
CA GLU A 266 -2.84 -7.82 25.32
C GLU A 266 -4.02 -6.88 25.02
N LEU A 267 -3.99 -6.23 23.86
CA LEU A 267 -5.04 -5.29 23.41
C LEU A 267 -6.37 -5.99 23.06
N ARG A 268 -6.40 -7.32 22.97
CA ARG A 268 -7.62 -8.08 22.63
C ARG A 268 -8.69 -7.94 23.69
N LYS A 269 -8.31 -7.82 24.96
CA LYS A 269 -9.28 -7.67 26.05
C LYS A 269 -10.03 -6.34 25.93
N ASP A 270 -9.30 -5.27 25.67
CA ASP A 270 -9.85 -3.92 25.56
C ASP A 270 -10.70 -3.79 24.29
N ALA A 271 -10.21 -4.33 23.16
CA ALA A 271 -10.98 -4.40 21.92
C ALA A 271 -12.28 -5.21 22.09
N TRP A 272 -12.24 -6.32 22.82
CA TRP A 272 -13.43 -7.11 23.12
C TRP A 272 -14.46 -6.34 23.96
N GLN A 273 -14.01 -5.63 24.99
CA GLN A 273 -14.88 -4.79 25.81
C GLN A 273 -15.50 -3.63 25.01
N ALA A 274 -14.74 -3.01 24.12
CA ALA A 274 -15.24 -1.97 23.22
C ALA A 274 -16.36 -2.50 22.29
N MET A 275 -16.16 -3.68 21.70
CA MET A 275 -17.19 -4.31 20.86
C MET A 275 -18.42 -4.73 21.66
N GLN A 276 -18.24 -5.31 22.85
CA GLN A 276 -19.36 -5.70 23.70
C GLN A 276 -20.23 -4.51 24.12
N SER A 277 -19.60 -3.40 24.53
CA SER A 277 -20.31 -2.19 24.95
C SER A 277 -21.03 -1.46 23.82
N SER A 278 -20.61 -1.69 22.57
CA SER A 278 -21.21 -1.10 21.38
C SER A 278 -22.39 -1.91 20.84
N PHE A 279 -22.30 -3.24 20.84
CA PHE A 279 -23.31 -4.11 20.21
C PHE A 279 -24.32 -4.74 21.17
N PHE A 280 -23.98 -4.93 22.45
CA PHE A 280 -24.75 -5.78 23.37
C PHE A 280 -25.16 -5.04 24.66
N ARG A 281 -25.49 -3.74 24.56
CA ARG A 281 -25.99 -2.98 25.72
C ARG A 281 -27.22 -3.60 26.37
#